data_AF-A0A846U884-F1
#
_entry.id   AF-A0A846U884-F1
#
_cell.length_a   1.000
_cell.length_b   1.000
_cell.length_c   1.000
_cell.angle_alpha   90.00
_cell.angle_beta   90.00
_cell.angle_gamma   90.00
#
_symmetry.space_group_name_H-M   'P 1'
#
loop_
_entity.id
_entity.type
_entity.pdbx_description
1 polymer ?
#
loop_
_entity_poly.entity_id
_entity_poly.type
_entity_poly.pdbx_seq_one_letter_code
_entity_poly.pdbx_strand_id
1 'polypeptide(L)' 'DTLVARVDLKADRVAGALIVKRCTWERDAPANARAALDRQLRLMADWLELDGVIA' A
#
# COMPACT_ATOMS: atom_id res chain seq x y z
N ASP A 1 13.23 14.76 0.80
CA ASP A 1 12.46 13.52 0.96
C ASP A 1 13.06 12.45 0.07
N THR A 2 13.08 11.18 0.50
CA THR A 2 13.68 10.07 -0.27
C THR A 2 12.62 9.04 -0.64
N LEU A 3 12.70 8.53 -1.87
CA LEU A 3 11.85 7.41 -2.28
C LEU A 3 12.31 6.14 -1.56
N VAL A 4 11.38 5.42 -0.92
CA VAL A 4 11.68 4.19 -0.16
C VAL A 4 11.09 2.94 -0.81
N ALA A 5 10.01 3.09 -1.58
CA ALA A 5 9.39 2.03 -2.35
C ALA A 5 8.50 2.60 -3.46
N ARG A 6 8.26 1.80 -4.50
CA ARG A 6 7.17 2.00 -5.45
C ARG A 6 6.15 0.88 -5.28
N VAL A 7 4.87 1.27 -5.23
CA VAL A 7 3.77 0.34 -5.02
C VAL A 7 2.71 0.57 -6.08
N ASP A 8 2.39 -0.47 -6.85
CA ASP A 8 1.33 -0.44 -7.84
C ASP A 8 0.03 -0.93 -7.17
N LEU A 9 -1.00 -0.10 -7.19
CA LEU A 9 -2.27 -0.36 -6.50
C LEU A 9 -3.43 -0.44 -7.50
N LYS A 10 -4.40 -1.31 -7.20
CA LYS A 10 -5.72 -1.35 -7.85
C LYS A 10 -6.80 -1.20 -6.79
N ALA A 11 -7.68 -0.21 -6.94
CA ALA A 11 -8.93 -0.14 -6.20
C ALA A 11 -9.97 -1.04 -6.90
N ASP A 12 -10.29 -2.19 -6.32
CA ASP A 12 -11.29 -3.11 -6.83
C ASP A 12 -12.61 -2.91 -6.09
N ARG A 13 -13.53 -2.14 -6.69
CA ARG A 13 -14.84 -1.85 -6.10
C ARG A 13 -15.81 -3.03 -6.13
N VAL A 14 -15.60 -4.00 -7.01
CA VAL A 14 -16.44 -5.21 -7.04
C VAL A 14 -16.08 -6.11 -5.86
N ALA A 15 -14.79 -6.21 -5.56
CA ALA A 15 -14.28 -6.99 -4.43
C ALA A 15 -14.23 -6.20 -3.10
N GLY A 16 -14.50 -4.89 -3.11
CA GLY A 16 -14.38 -4.04 -1.93
C GLY A 16 -12.94 -3.92 -1.39
N ALA A 17 -11.91 -4.02 -2.24
CA ALA A 17 -10.52 -4.15 -1.75
C ALA A 17 -9.49 -3.29 -2.49
N LEU A 18 -8.50 -2.79 -1.75
CA LEU A 18 -7.28 -2.18 -2.29
C LEU A 18 -6.23 -3.27 -2.51
N ILE A 19 -5.93 -3.57 -3.77
CA ILE A 19 -5.03 -4.67 -4.14
C ILE A 19 -3.64 -4.13 -4.46
N VAL A 20 -2.61 -4.64 -3.78
CA VAL A 20 -1.21 -4.41 -4.12
C VAL A 20 -0.84 -5.34 -5.27
N LYS A 21 -0.57 -4.76 -6.44
CA LYS A 21 -0.16 -5.49 -7.64
C LYS A 21 1.34 -5.73 -7.65
N ARG A 22 2.12 -4.80 -7.11
CA ARG A 22 3.58 -4.87 -7.01
C ARG A 22 4.05 -3.97 -5.89
N CYS A 23 5.07 -4.40 -5.16
CA CYS A 23 5.80 -3.57 -4.20
C CYS A 23 7.30 -3.75 -4.42
N THR A 24 7.97 -2.69 -4.85
CA THR A 24 9.42 -2.68 -5.11
C THR A 24 10.09 -1.76 -4.09
N TRP A 25 10.87 -2.33 -3.19
CA TRP A 25 11.65 -1.58 -2.18
C TRP A 25 12.95 -1.04 -2.78
N GLU A 26 13.33 0.16 -2.37
CA GLU A 26 14.67 0.68 -2.64
C GLU A 26 15.69 -0.04 -1.75
N ARG A 27 16.94 -0.11 -2.21
CA ARG A 27 18.03 -0.82 -1.50
C ARG A 27 18.21 -0.29 -0.07
N ASP A 28 18.06 1.00 0.11
CA ASP A 28 18.30 1.69 1.38
C ASP A 28 16.99 1.99 2.14
N ALA A 29 15.92 1.25 1.83
CA ALA A 29 14.66 1.41 2.53
C ALA A 29 14.83 1.14 4.04
N PRO A 30 14.39 2.06 4.91
CA PRO A 30 14.56 1.89 6.35
C PRO A 30 13.70 0.74 6.87
N ALA A 31 14.15 0.09 7.95
CA ALA A 31 13.50 -1.11 8.49
C ALA A 31 12.02 -0.89 8.91
N ASN A 32 11.66 0.34 9.28
CA ASN A 32 10.29 0.70 9.64
C ASN A 32 9.39 1.02 8.44
N ALA A 33 9.93 1.06 7.21
CA ALA A 33 9.19 1.46 6.02
C ALA A 33 8.04 0.50 5.70
N ARG A 34 8.21 -0.80 5.96
CA ARG A 34 7.15 -1.81 5.76
C ARG A 34 5.92 -1.51 6.63
N ALA A 35 6.14 -1.33 7.93
CA ALA A 35 5.06 -1.03 8.87
C ALA A 35 4.43 0.35 8.59
N ALA A 36 5.21 1.31 8.12
CA ALA A 36 4.69 2.61 7.69
C ALA A 36 3.80 2.46 6.45
N LEU A 37 4.24 1.70 5.44
CA LEU A 37 3.47 1.42 4.23
C LEU A 37 2.15 0.72 4.57
N ASP A 38 2.17 -0.31 5.42
CA ASP A 38 0.96 -1.04 5.80
C ASP A 38 -0.10 -0.12 6.43
N ARG A 39 0.33 0.85 7.26
CA ARG A 39 -0.59 1.88 7.80
C ARG A 39 -1.14 2.79 6.71
N GLN A 40 -0.30 3.23 5.77
CA GLN A 40 -0.75 4.10 4.68
C GLN A 40 -1.72 3.39 3.73
N LEU A 41 -1.48 2.12 3.41
CA LEU A 41 -2.40 1.34 2.58
C LEU A 41 -3.76 1.16 3.24
N ARG A 42 -3.81 0.94 4.55
CA ARG A 42 -5.07 0.87 5.32
C ARG A 42 -5.81 2.20 5.31
N LEU A 43 -5.12 3.30 5.61
CA LEU A 43 -5.70 4.64 5.54
C LEU A 43 -6.25 4.97 4.15
N MET A 44 -5.57 4.52 3.09
CA MET A 44 -6.05 4.69 1.72
C MET A 44 -7.26 3.83 1.41
N ALA A 45 -7.31 2.57 1.87
CA ALA A 45 -8.49 1.73 1.73
C ALA A 45 -9.71 2.34 2.44
N ASP A 46 -9.52 2.83 3.68
CA ASP A 46 -10.55 3.50 4.45
C ASP A 46 -11.07 4.75 3.73
N TRP A 47 -10.17 5.60 3.21
CA TRP A 47 -10.53 6.81 2.45
C TRP A 47 -11.29 6.50 1.15
N LEU A 48 -11.01 5.35 0.53
CA LEU A 48 -11.69 4.88 -0.68
C LEU A 48 -12.97 4.10 -0.39
N GLU A 49 -13.38 3.98 0.87
CA GLU A 49 -14.52 3.18 1.33
C GLU A 49 -14.42 1.71 0.88
N LEU A 50 -13.21 1.14 0.98
CA LEU A 50 -12.93 -0.27 0.72
C LEU A 50 -12.80 -1.03 2.04
N ASP A 51 -13.22 -2.30 2.05
CA ASP A 51 -13.23 -3.16 3.24
C ASP A 51 -11.83 -3.53 3.74
N GLY A 52 -10.80 -3.40 2.89
CA GLY A 52 -9.43 -3.65 3.31
C GLY A 52 -8.39 -3.67 2.19
N VAL A 53 -7.21 -4.20 2.53
CA VAL A 53 -6.03 -4.29 1.67
C VAL A 53 -5.68 -5.75 1.42
N ILE A 54 -5.42 -6.09 0.15
CA ILE A 54 -4.91 -7.40 -0.27
C ILE A 54 -3.51 -7.17 -0.83
N ALA A 55 -2.48 -7.64 -0.13
CA ALA A 55 -1.08 -7.36 -0.46
C ALA A 55 -0.24 -8.62 -0.72
#